data_AF-A0A949T149-F1
#
_entry.id   AF-A0A949T149-F1
#
_cell.length_a   1.000
_cell.length_b   1.000
_cell.length_c   1.000
_cell.angle_alpha   90.00
_cell.angle_beta   90.00
_cell.angle_gamma   90.00
#
_symmetry.space_group_name_H-M   'P 1'
#
loop_
_entity.id
_entity.type
_entity.pdbx_description
1 polymer ?
#
loop_
_entity_poly.entity_id
_entity_poly.type
_entity_poly.pdbx_seq_one_letter_code
_entity_poly.pdbx_strand_id
1 'polypeptide(L)' 'MALLAALAVFATALPAIEVGDSGPDFKFDKSWNALEGATKLSDYRERVVLLEVWATW' A
#
# COMPACT_ATOMS: atom_id res chain seq x y z
N MET A 1 18.28 31.39 -14.80
CA MET A 1 16.91 30.93 -15.08
C MET A 1 16.83 29.44 -15.42
N ALA A 2 17.64 28.56 -14.82
CA ALA A 2 17.55 27.10 -15.03
C ALA A 2 17.49 26.30 -13.71
N LEU A 3 17.65 26.96 -12.55
CA LEU A 3 17.72 26.28 -11.26
C LEU A 3 16.36 26.11 -10.58
N LEU A 4 15.31 26.80 -11.03
CA LEU A 4 13.97 26.74 -10.42
C LEU A 4 13.08 25.60 -10.97
N ALA A 5 13.46 24.96 -12.08
CA ALA A 5 12.66 23.91 -12.71
C ALA A 5 12.93 22.51 -12.13
N ALA A 6 13.97 22.33 -11.31
CA ALA A 6 14.39 21.03 -10.80
C ALA A 6 13.63 20.56 -9.54
N LEU A 7 12.78 21.39 -8.94
CA LEU A 7 12.06 21.07 -7.70
C LEU A 7 10.59 20.66 -7.89
N ALA A 8 10.09 20.63 -9.14
CA ALA A 8 8.68 20.35 -9.45
C ALA A 8 8.43 18.92 -9.97
N VAL A 9 9.44 18.05 -9.91
CA VAL A 9 9.28 16.61 -10.14
C VAL A 9 9.04 15.98 -8.77
N PHE A 10 8.04 15.09 -8.64
CA PHE A 10 7.70 14.28 -7.45
C PHE A 10 6.53 14.71 -6.56
N ALA A 11 5.61 15.57 -7.02
CA ALA A 11 4.26 15.60 -6.47
C ALA A 11 3.25 15.00 -7.46
N THR A 12 3.50 13.78 -7.94
CA THR A 12 2.42 13.02 -8.57
C THR A 12 1.43 12.67 -7.48
N ALA A 13 0.23 13.24 -7.55
CA ALA A 13 -0.88 12.82 -6.70
C ALA A 13 -1.05 11.30 -6.86
N LEU A 14 -0.96 10.56 -5.75
CA LEU A 14 -1.29 9.14 -5.77
C LEU A 14 -2.76 8.99 -6.16
N PRO A 15 -3.11 7.94 -6.92
CA PRO A 15 -4.52 7.66 -7.16
C PRO A 15 -5.24 7.52 -5.81
N ALA A 16 -6.33 8.25 -5.65
CA ALA A 16 -7.20 8.09 -4.49
C ALA A 16 -7.83 6.69 -4.55
N ILE A 17 -7.86 6.00 -3.42
CA ILE A 17 -8.64 4.77 -3.25
C ILE A 17 -9.96 5.16 -2.60
N GLU A 18 -11.07 4.82 -3.25
CA GLU A 18 -12.42 5.11 -2.78
C GLU A 18 -13.08 3.87 -2.17
N VAL A 19 -14.15 4.08 -1.41
CA VAL A 19 -14.93 2.99 -0.83
C VAL A 19 -15.62 2.22 -1.96
N GLY A 20 -15.42 0.90 -1.99
CA GLY A 20 -15.94 0.01 -3.03
C GLY A 20 -14.89 -0.39 -4.06
N ASP A 21 -13.73 0.29 -4.10
CA ASP A 21 -12.61 -0.13 -4.91
C ASP A 21 -12.06 -1.49 -4.46
N SER A 22 -11.52 -2.23 -5.41
CA SER A 22 -10.70 -3.41 -5.08
C SER A 22 -9.42 -2.95 -4.39
N GLY A 23 -9.13 -3.52 -3.22
CA GLY A 23 -7.88 -3.26 -2.52
C GLY A 23 -6.65 -3.59 -3.39
N PRO A 24 -5.56 -2.80 -3.29
CA PRO A 24 -4.38 -3.01 -4.11
C PRO A 24 -3.71 -4.33 -3.71
N ASP A 25 -3.36 -5.16 -4.70
CA ASP A 25 -2.58 -6.36 -4.39
C ASP A 25 -1.11 -5.97 -4.20
N PHE A 26 -0.56 -6.31 -3.03
CA PHE A 26 0.83 -6.06 -2.70
C PHE A 26 1.43 -7.29 -2.05
N LYS A 27 2.73 -7.47 -2.26
CA LYS A 27 3.51 -8.52 -1.59
C LYS A 27 4.04 -7.99 -0.26
N PHE A 28 4.12 -8.87 0.73
CA PHE A 28 4.68 -8.56 2.03
C PHE A 28 5.49 -9.75 2.55
N ASP A 29 6.45 -9.46 3.42
CA ASP A 29 7.15 -10.49 4.20
C ASP A 29 6.31 -10.89 5.42
N LYS A 30 6.54 -12.11 5.92
CA LYS A 30 5.77 -12.66 7.05
C LYS A 30 5.71 -11.68 8.23
N SER A 31 4.49 -11.38 8.69
CA SER A 31 4.22 -10.67 9.94
C SER A 31 3.78 -11.65 11.05
N TRP A 32 3.69 -11.16 12.28
CA TRP A 32 3.25 -11.95 13.44
C TRP A 32 1.80 -12.45 13.34
N ASN A 33 0.96 -11.80 12.52
CA ASN A 33 -0.45 -12.11 12.31
C ASN A 33 -0.79 -12.61 10.90
N ALA A 34 0.21 -12.81 10.04
CA ALA A 34 -0.04 -13.32 8.69
C ALA A 34 -0.49 -14.79 8.73
N LEU A 35 -1.42 -15.14 7.83
CA LEU A 35 -1.78 -16.55 7.60
C LEU A 35 -0.55 -17.32 7.10
N GLU A 36 -0.44 -18.59 7.49
CA GLU A 36 0.65 -19.44 7.04
C GLU A 36 0.67 -19.56 5.52
N GLY A 37 1.83 -19.28 4.91
CA GLY A 37 2.01 -19.31 3.47
C GLY A 37 1.48 -18.09 2.70
N ALA A 38 0.79 -17.16 3.34
CA ALA A 38 0.33 -15.93 2.69
C ALA A 38 1.50 -14.99 2.44
N THR A 39 1.60 -14.49 1.20
CA THR A 39 2.69 -13.60 0.75
C THR A 39 2.18 -12.34 0.05
N LYS A 40 0.88 -12.26 -0.21
CA LYS A 40 0.22 -11.11 -0.84
C LYS A 40 -1.21 -10.93 -0.34
N LEU A 41 -1.77 -9.72 -0.50
CA LEU A 41 -3.12 -9.40 -0.01
C LEU A 41 -4.19 -10.33 -0.60
N SER A 42 -4.08 -10.66 -1.89
CA SER A 42 -5.04 -11.53 -2.57
C SER A 42 -5.13 -12.95 -2.01
N ASP A 43 -4.17 -13.40 -1.20
CA ASP A 43 -4.23 -14.70 -0.50
C ASP A 43 -5.29 -14.71 0.62
N TYR A 44 -5.77 -13.53 1.06
CA TYR A 44 -6.80 -13.39 2.10
C TYR A 44 -8.22 -13.19 1.55
N ARG A 45 -8.45 -13.44 0.25
CA ARG A 45 -9.82 -13.41 -0.29
C ARG A 45 -10.74 -14.31 0.55
N GLU A 46 -12.03 -13.93 0.59
CA GLU A 46 -13.06 -14.58 1.42
C GLU A 46 -12.93 -14.33 2.94
N ARG A 47 -11.97 -13.50 3.36
CA ARG A 47 -11.84 -13.03 4.75
C ARG A 47 -11.97 -11.51 4.82
N VAL A 48 -12.41 -11.03 5.98
CA VAL A 48 -12.34 -9.60 6.31
C VAL A 48 -10.91 -9.31 6.79
N VAL A 49 -10.27 -8.31 6.18
CA VAL A 49 -8.88 -7.92 6.46
C VAL A 49 -8.84 -6.43 6.80
N LEU A 50 -8.12 -6.07 7.85
CA LEU A 50 -7.79 -4.69 8.18
C LEU A 50 -6.31 -4.45 7.85
N LEU A 51 -6.02 -3.47 7.00
CA LEU A 51 -4.66 -3.04 6.71
C LEU A 51 -4.27 -1.92 7.67
N GLU A 52 -3.33 -2.23 8.56
CA GLU A 52 -2.78 -1.28 9.53
C GLU A 52 -1.42 -0.78 9.03
N VAL A 53 -1.32 0.53 8.76
CA VAL A 53 -0.06 1.19 8.44
C VAL A 53 0.43 1.89 9.71
N TRP A 54 1.53 1.42 10.27
CA TRP A 54 2.07 1.94 11.52
C TRP A 54 3.60 1.95 11.50
N ALA A 55 4.18 2.72 12.41
CA ALA A 55 5.62 2.76 12.65
C ALA A 55 5.89 3.06 14.13
N THR A 56 7.11 2.73 14.61
CA THR A 56 7.52 2.97 16.00
C THR A 56 7.99 4.40 16.28
N TRP A 57 7.98 5.28 15.27
CA TRP A 57 8.51 6.65 15.31
C TRP A 57 7.41 7.68 15.17
#